data_AF-A0A4P7W4J0-F1
#
_entry.id   AF-A0A4P7W4J0-F1
#
_cell.length_a   1.000
_cell.length_b   1.000
_cell.length_c   1.000
_cell.angle_alpha   90.00
_cell.angle_beta   90.00
_cell.angle_gamma   90.00
#
_symmetry.space_group_name_H-M   'P 1'
#
loop_
_entity.id
_entity.type
_entity.pdbx_description
1 polymer ?
#
loop_
_entity_poly.entity_id
_entity_poly.type
_entity_poly.pdbx_seq_one_letter_code
_entity_poly.pdbx_strand_id
1 'polypeptide(L)'
;MVQSNKKDFSGQNISIGIDVHLRTWSVTVLTPSGFMRTHTQKASAKELFEHLNKHYPNGSYHAAYETGFSGFSTYYALTELGIKCTMVHAADVPTTQKEKDSKSDPVDSKKLAKALMRGELGSVYIHSKDSLDDRALVRHRATIVKLSGGIKSRIKHLLYNNGVEYPEEYFRSNRHWTRCFITWLQNDVRLLSDTRVSLDLLIAEVLHYRERLLDVNRRLRSLARSDRYAEKYGILMSVPGIGSTIAMSLLTEIDDIGRFSNQRQFASFLGLVPMMSSSGDKEYVGEKTFRCSILYQLIISSLRLKR
;
A
#
# COMPACT_ATOMS: atom_id res chain seq x y z
N MET A 1 45.95 -19.29 -31.34
CA MET A 1 44.56 -19.80 -31.34
C MET A 1 43.84 -19.16 -30.15
N VAL A 2 43.12 -18.06 -30.36
CA VAL A 2 42.42 -17.37 -29.27
C VAL A 2 41.09 -18.10 -29.08
N GLN A 3 41.00 -18.96 -28.05
CA GLN A 3 39.72 -19.52 -27.63
C GLN A 3 38.85 -18.38 -27.10
N SER A 4 38.01 -17.84 -27.97
CA SER A 4 36.87 -17.04 -27.54
C SER A 4 35.92 -18.00 -26.84
N ASN A 5 36.04 -18.12 -25.51
CA ASN A 5 35.02 -18.73 -24.66
C ASN A 5 33.75 -17.89 -24.80
N LYS A 6 32.97 -18.13 -25.85
CA LYS A 6 31.60 -17.62 -25.97
C LYS A 6 30.81 -18.26 -24.85
N LYS A 7 30.70 -17.53 -23.74
CA LYS A 7 29.81 -17.88 -22.64
C LYS A 7 28.40 -17.85 -23.21
N ASP A 8 27.77 -18.99 -23.37
CA ASP A 8 26.37 -19.10 -23.80
C ASP A 8 25.58 -19.71 -22.64
N PHE A 9 24.55 -19.00 -22.18
CA PHE A 9 23.68 -19.43 -21.08
C PHE A 9 22.27 -19.76 -21.58
N SER A 10 22.12 -20.02 -22.88
CA SER A 10 20.85 -20.45 -23.48
C SER A 10 20.21 -21.59 -22.68
N GLY A 11 18.92 -21.43 -22.36
CA GLY A 11 18.13 -22.40 -21.59
C GLY A 11 18.42 -22.47 -20.08
N GLN A 12 19.38 -21.69 -19.56
CA GLN A 12 19.66 -21.64 -18.13
C GLN A 12 18.80 -20.59 -17.42
N ASN A 13 18.13 -20.99 -16.33
CA ASN A 13 17.43 -20.08 -15.44
C ASN A 13 18.43 -19.43 -14.50
N ILE A 14 18.59 -18.11 -14.62
CA ILE A 14 19.51 -17.32 -13.81
C ILE A 14 18.69 -16.60 -12.76
N SER A 15 18.95 -16.92 -11.49
CA SER A 15 18.27 -16.33 -10.34
C SER A 15 19.00 -15.09 -9.88
N ILE A 16 18.27 -14.00 -9.71
CA ILE A 16 18.79 -12.69 -9.38
C ILE A 16 18.08 -12.21 -8.12
N GLY A 17 18.83 -11.93 -7.07
CA GLY A 17 18.32 -11.26 -5.88
C GLY A 17 18.72 -9.81 -5.90
N ILE A 18 17.77 -8.91 -5.66
CA ILE A 18 17.99 -7.47 -5.71
C ILE A 18 17.55 -6.89 -4.36
N ASP A 19 18.51 -6.26 -3.67
CA ASP A 19 18.20 -5.35 -2.59
C ASP A 19 18.13 -3.92 -3.15
N VAL A 20 16.96 -3.30 -3.03
CA VAL A 20 16.63 -2.08 -3.77
C VAL A 20 16.71 -0.87 -2.86
N HIS A 21 17.69 0.01 -3.13
CA HIS A 21 17.77 1.36 -2.55
C HIS A 21 17.52 2.45 -3.59
N LEU A 22 17.30 3.69 -3.13
CA LEU A 22 16.94 4.83 -3.98
C LEU A 22 17.95 5.13 -5.10
N ARG A 23 19.26 5.01 -4.80
CA ARG A 23 20.33 5.39 -5.73
C ARG A 23 21.07 4.20 -6.32
N THR A 24 21.13 3.11 -5.57
CA THR A 24 21.97 1.94 -5.86
C THR A 24 21.22 0.66 -5.56
N TRP A 25 21.49 -0.39 -6.32
CA TRP A 25 20.98 -1.74 -6.05
C TRP A 25 22.15 -2.65 -5.71
N SER A 26 21.98 -3.47 -4.67
CA SER A 26 22.84 -4.63 -4.45
C SER A 26 22.24 -5.81 -5.19
N VAL A 27 22.96 -6.33 -6.18
CA VAL A 27 22.48 -7.38 -7.07
C VAL A 27 23.34 -8.61 -6.87
N THR A 28 22.70 -9.73 -6.55
CA THR A 28 23.33 -11.04 -6.57
C THR A 28 22.78 -11.87 -7.73
N VAL A 29 23.67 -12.34 -8.60
CA VAL A 29 23.36 -13.27 -9.68
C VAL A 29 23.83 -14.66 -9.29
N LEU A 30 22.94 -15.65 -9.42
CA LEU A 30 23.17 -17.05 -9.11
C LEU A 30 22.77 -17.91 -10.32
N THR A 31 23.72 -18.68 -10.82
CA THR A 31 23.53 -19.61 -11.95
C THR A 31 23.28 -21.04 -11.46
N PRO A 32 22.67 -21.92 -12.28
CA PRO A 32 22.41 -23.31 -11.89
C PRO A 32 23.66 -24.12 -11.56
N SER A 33 24.82 -23.74 -12.12
CA SER A 33 26.12 -24.38 -11.82
C SER A 33 26.69 -23.99 -10.44
N GLY A 34 25.99 -23.15 -9.68
CA GLY A 34 26.42 -22.66 -8.37
C GLY A 34 27.34 -21.44 -8.45
N PHE A 35 27.67 -20.94 -9.65
CA PHE A 35 28.41 -19.68 -9.76
C PHE A 35 27.54 -18.52 -9.27
N MET A 36 28.05 -17.82 -8.25
CA MET A 36 27.37 -16.72 -7.58
C MET A 36 28.27 -15.48 -7.58
N ARG A 37 27.73 -14.34 -8.00
CA ARG A 37 28.43 -13.06 -7.98
C ARG A 37 27.52 -11.97 -7.44
N THR A 38 28.05 -11.13 -6.57
CA THR A 38 27.36 -9.95 -6.05
C THR A 38 28.08 -8.70 -6.53
N HIS A 39 27.34 -7.70 -6.96
CA HIS A 39 27.86 -6.39 -7.32
C HIS A 39 26.85 -5.31 -6.95
N THR A 40 27.34 -4.08 -6.86
CA THR A 40 26.51 -2.90 -6.69
C THR A 40 26.43 -2.17 -8.03
N GLN A 41 25.26 -1.67 -8.37
CA GLN A 41 25.01 -0.89 -9.59
C GLN A 41 24.08 0.28 -9.28
N LYS A 42 23.88 1.19 -10.23
CA LYS A 42 22.87 2.25 -10.05
C LYS A 42 21.46 1.63 -10.06
N ALA A 43 20.53 2.34 -9.44
CA ALA A 43 19.13 1.96 -9.38
C ALA A 43 18.43 2.05 -10.76
N SER A 44 18.74 1.12 -11.66
CA SER A 44 18.27 1.11 -13.05
C SER A 44 18.08 -0.31 -13.56
N ALA A 45 16.85 -0.62 -14.00
CA ALA A 45 16.52 -1.89 -14.63
C ALA A 45 17.29 -2.09 -15.94
N LYS A 46 17.51 -1.00 -16.71
CA LYS A 46 18.27 -1.02 -17.95
C LYS A 46 19.74 -1.41 -17.71
N GLU A 47 20.36 -0.82 -16.68
CA GLU A 47 21.74 -1.13 -16.32
C GLU A 47 21.90 -2.58 -15.87
N LEU A 48 20.91 -3.11 -15.14
CA LEU A 48 20.86 -4.53 -14.78
C LEU A 48 20.79 -5.41 -16.04
N PHE A 49 19.87 -5.10 -16.96
CA PHE A 49 19.69 -5.88 -18.19
C PHE A 49 20.94 -5.87 -19.07
N GLU A 50 21.59 -4.72 -19.24
CA GLU A 50 22.86 -4.59 -19.97
C GLU A 50 23.97 -5.43 -19.33
N HIS A 51 24.06 -5.41 -17.99
CA HIS A 51 25.00 -6.25 -17.25
C HIS A 51 24.73 -7.75 -17.47
N LEU A 52 23.47 -8.17 -17.38
CA LEU A 52 23.05 -9.55 -17.56
C LEU A 52 23.34 -10.04 -18.98
N ASN A 53 23.01 -9.26 -20.01
CA ASN A 53 23.30 -9.63 -21.40
C ASN A 53 24.80 -9.72 -21.68
N LYS A 54 25.61 -8.84 -21.07
CA LYS A 54 27.07 -8.85 -21.25
C LYS A 54 27.75 -10.06 -20.61
N HIS A 55 27.33 -10.43 -19.40
CA HIS A 55 28.00 -11.46 -18.61
C HIS A 55 27.35 -12.84 -18.70
N TYR A 56 26.06 -12.87 -19.00
CA TYR A 56 25.21 -14.05 -19.06
C TYR A 56 24.27 -14.03 -20.27
N PRO A 57 24.80 -13.90 -21.50
CA PRO A 57 23.98 -13.78 -22.71
C PRO A 57 23.08 -15.01 -22.90
N ASN A 58 21.89 -14.78 -23.47
CA ASN A 58 20.85 -15.78 -23.77
C ASN A 58 20.26 -16.50 -22.54
N GLY A 59 20.61 -16.10 -21.32
CA GLY A 59 20.03 -16.65 -20.10
C GLY A 59 18.56 -16.25 -19.91
N SER A 60 17.78 -17.11 -19.26
CA SER A 60 16.44 -16.76 -18.79
C SER A 60 16.56 -16.08 -17.43
N TYR A 61 16.28 -14.78 -17.36
CA TYR A 61 16.49 -13.98 -16.14
C TYR A 61 15.26 -14.00 -15.24
N HIS A 62 15.46 -14.44 -13.99
CA HIS A 62 14.46 -14.44 -12.93
C HIS A 62 14.96 -13.57 -11.78
N ALA A 63 14.26 -12.50 -11.44
CA ALA A 63 14.63 -11.57 -10.39
C ALA A 63 13.66 -11.61 -9.21
N ALA A 64 14.17 -11.42 -7.99
CA ALA A 64 13.37 -11.22 -6.80
C ALA A 64 13.86 -10.02 -5.98
N TYR A 65 12.92 -9.23 -5.48
CA TYR A 65 13.21 -8.11 -4.58
C TYR A 65 12.10 -7.92 -3.55
N GLU A 66 12.47 -7.38 -2.39
CA GLU A 66 11.52 -7.13 -1.31
C GLU A 66 10.58 -5.95 -1.62
N THR A 67 9.30 -6.13 -1.34
CA THR A 67 8.31 -5.06 -1.45
C THR A 67 8.61 -3.98 -0.42
N GLY A 68 8.91 -2.78 -0.88
CA GLY A 68 9.28 -1.65 -0.04
C GLY A 68 9.35 -0.35 -0.81
N PHE A 69 10.44 0.39 -0.62
CA PHE A 69 10.66 1.76 -1.13
C PHE A 69 10.45 1.93 -2.64
N SER A 70 10.91 0.98 -3.45
CA SER A 70 10.81 1.03 -4.93
C SER A 70 9.49 0.53 -5.51
N GLY A 71 8.58 0.02 -4.66
CA GLY A 71 7.21 -0.32 -5.01
C GLY A 71 7.07 -1.16 -6.29
N PHE A 72 6.11 -0.79 -7.14
CA PHE A 72 5.74 -1.49 -8.36
C PHE A 72 6.50 -1.02 -9.61
N SER A 73 7.13 0.16 -9.59
CA SER A 73 7.80 0.71 -10.78
C SER A 73 9.01 -0.13 -11.19
N THR A 74 9.80 -0.61 -10.22
CA THR A 74 10.92 -1.53 -10.48
C THR A 74 10.44 -2.83 -11.11
N TYR A 75 9.36 -3.42 -10.62
CA TYR A 75 8.77 -4.64 -11.21
C TYR A 75 8.41 -4.44 -12.68
N TYR A 76 7.70 -3.34 -13.00
CA TYR A 76 7.31 -3.06 -14.38
C TYR A 76 8.52 -2.81 -15.29
N ALA A 77 9.49 -2.04 -14.83
CA ALA A 77 10.71 -1.76 -15.60
C ALA A 77 11.55 -3.02 -15.87
N LEU A 78 11.63 -3.95 -14.92
CA LEU A 78 12.31 -5.23 -15.11
C LEU A 78 11.54 -6.13 -16.09
N THR A 79 10.22 -6.22 -15.93
CA THR A 79 9.36 -7.06 -16.76
C THR A 79 9.33 -6.59 -18.22
N GLU A 80 9.32 -5.27 -18.46
CA GLU A 80 9.41 -4.68 -19.80
C GLU A 80 10.71 -5.04 -20.54
N LEU A 81 11.80 -5.28 -19.79
CA LEU A 81 13.09 -5.72 -20.33
C LEU A 81 13.18 -7.25 -20.47
N GLY A 82 12.08 -7.99 -20.24
CA GLY A 82 12.05 -9.44 -20.34
C GLY A 82 12.60 -10.18 -19.12
N ILE A 83 12.86 -9.49 -18.01
CA ILE A 83 13.30 -10.10 -16.75
C ILE A 83 12.04 -10.51 -15.98
N LYS A 84 11.83 -11.82 -15.77
CA LYS A 84 10.71 -12.32 -14.97
C LYS A 84 10.93 -11.94 -13.51
N CYS A 85 10.05 -11.15 -12.93
CA CYS A 85 10.24 -10.61 -11.59
C CYS A 85 9.24 -11.18 -10.57
N THR A 86 9.72 -11.52 -9.38
CA THR A 86 8.93 -11.96 -8.22
C THR A 86 9.10 -10.93 -7.10
N MET A 87 8.05 -10.17 -6.82
CA MET A 87 8.03 -9.28 -5.66
C MET A 87 7.71 -10.07 -4.40
N VAL A 88 8.51 -9.94 -3.35
CA VAL A 88 8.35 -10.73 -2.11
C VAL A 88 8.12 -9.83 -0.91
N HIS A 89 7.26 -10.24 0.02
CA HIS A 89 7.12 -9.51 1.27
C HIS A 89 8.30 -9.86 2.20
N ALA A 90 8.93 -8.87 2.83
CA ALA A 90 10.14 -9.08 3.65
C ALA A 90 9.97 -10.16 4.74
N ALA A 91 8.77 -10.22 5.36
CA ALA A 91 8.45 -11.22 6.38
C ALA A 91 8.35 -12.67 5.85
N ASP A 92 8.11 -12.85 4.55
CA ASP A 92 7.94 -14.16 3.92
C ASP A 92 9.29 -14.69 3.38
N VAL A 93 10.37 -13.92 3.47
CA VAL A 93 11.71 -14.35 3.03
C VAL A 93 12.37 -15.18 4.16
N PRO A 94 12.71 -16.47 3.92
CA PRO A 94 13.34 -17.31 4.94
C PRO A 94 14.64 -16.69 5.45
N THR A 95 14.71 -16.39 6.76
CA THR A 95 15.85 -15.68 7.37
C THR A 95 16.38 -16.45 8.57
N THR A 96 17.66 -16.77 8.58
CA THR A 96 18.32 -17.39 9.74
C THR A 96 18.61 -16.35 10.82
N GLN A 97 18.82 -16.79 12.07
CA GLN A 97 19.12 -15.88 13.18
C GLN A 97 20.41 -15.08 12.94
N LYS A 98 21.47 -15.72 12.45
CA LYS A 98 22.76 -15.06 12.14
C LYS A 98 22.62 -13.94 11.09
N GLU A 99 21.74 -14.14 10.10
CA GLU A 99 21.47 -13.12 9.06
C GLU A 99 20.69 -11.93 9.62
N LYS A 100 19.82 -12.14 10.61
CA LYS A 100 19.15 -11.03 11.32
C LYS A 100 20.17 -10.19 12.09
N ASP A 101 21.13 -10.84 12.73
CA ASP A 101 22.13 -10.19 13.57
C ASP A 101 23.23 -9.49 12.73
N SER A 102 23.48 -9.94 11.49
CA SER A 102 24.46 -9.37 10.55
C SER A 102 23.81 -8.79 9.28
N LYS A 103 22.88 -7.85 9.45
CA LYS A 103 22.15 -7.24 8.33
C LYS A 103 23.07 -6.39 7.45
N SER A 104 23.19 -6.74 6.16
CA SER A 104 23.87 -5.92 5.15
C SER A 104 23.30 -6.17 3.75
N ASP A 105 23.34 -5.16 2.89
CA ASP A 105 22.76 -5.21 1.54
C ASP A 105 23.25 -6.42 0.69
N PRO A 106 24.54 -6.81 0.73
CA PRO A 106 25.01 -8.00 0.00
C PRO A 106 24.48 -9.32 0.57
N VAL A 107 24.19 -9.39 1.87
CA VAL A 107 23.60 -10.57 2.50
C VAL A 107 22.14 -10.71 2.09
N ASP A 108 21.40 -9.60 2.09
CA ASP A 108 19.98 -9.57 1.74
C ASP A 108 19.74 -9.94 0.26
N SER A 109 20.54 -9.39 -0.67
CA SER A 109 20.45 -9.77 -2.09
C SER A 109 20.84 -11.24 -2.35
N LYS A 110 21.84 -11.78 -1.66
CA LYS A 110 22.23 -13.21 -1.79
C LYS A 110 21.13 -14.14 -1.31
N LYS A 111 20.50 -13.80 -0.18
CA LYS A 111 19.39 -14.55 0.40
C LYS A 111 18.22 -14.64 -0.57
N LEU A 112 17.84 -13.51 -1.19
CA LEU A 112 16.80 -13.46 -2.22
C LEU A 112 17.14 -14.34 -3.44
N ALA A 113 18.36 -14.25 -3.96
CA ALA A 113 18.78 -15.04 -5.13
C ALA A 113 18.69 -16.55 -4.86
N LYS A 114 19.15 -16.98 -3.68
CA LYS A 114 19.11 -18.38 -3.24
C LYS A 114 17.68 -18.88 -3.03
N ALA A 115 16.84 -18.11 -2.33
CA ALA A 115 15.45 -18.47 -2.09
C ALA A 115 14.65 -18.55 -3.41
N LEU A 116 14.93 -17.64 -4.36
CA LEU A 116 14.33 -17.68 -5.69
C LEU A 116 14.72 -18.95 -6.46
N MET A 117 16.01 -19.31 -6.45
CA MET A 117 16.47 -20.55 -7.10
C MET A 117 15.84 -21.82 -6.50
N ARG A 118 15.57 -21.83 -5.20
CA ARG A 118 14.90 -22.95 -4.53
C ARG A 118 13.37 -22.94 -4.67
N GLY A 119 12.79 -21.90 -5.27
CA GLY A 119 11.33 -21.77 -5.40
C GLY A 119 10.61 -21.53 -4.07
N GLU A 120 11.31 -21.00 -3.06
CA GLU A 120 10.78 -20.79 -1.70
C GLU A 120 10.01 -19.47 -1.54
N LEU A 121 10.03 -18.61 -2.56
CA LEU A 121 9.50 -17.26 -2.48
C LEU A 121 8.04 -17.19 -2.92
N GLY A 122 7.18 -16.71 -2.01
CA GLY A 122 5.80 -16.33 -2.34
C GLY A 122 5.74 -14.98 -3.05
N SER A 123 5.04 -14.90 -4.18
CA SER A 123 4.83 -13.64 -4.88
C SER A 123 3.73 -12.82 -4.24
N VAL A 124 3.98 -11.51 -4.07
CA VAL A 124 2.93 -10.52 -3.85
C VAL A 124 2.10 -10.38 -5.13
N TYR A 125 0.80 -10.17 -4.98
CA TYR A 125 -0.08 -9.89 -6.11
C TYR A 125 0.24 -8.52 -6.71
N ILE A 126 0.42 -8.50 -8.03
CA ILE A 126 0.73 -7.29 -8.76
C ILE A 126 -0.51 -6.79 -9.49
N HIS A 127 -1.03 -5.67 -9.00
CA HIS A 127 -2.08 -4.91 -9.68
C HIS A 127 -1.56 -4.34 -10.99
N SER A 128 -2.41 -4.32 -12.03
CA SER A 128 -2.13 -3.61 -13.28
C SER A 128 -1.82 -2.11 -13.04
N LYS A 129 -1.08 -1.47 -13.96
CA LYS A 129 -0.69 -0.06 -13.85
C LYS A 129 -1.90 0.85 -13.60
N ASP A 130 -2.97 0.65 -14.35
CA ASP A 130 -4.19 1.44 -14.19
C ASP A 130 -4.88 1.13 -12.85
N SER A 131 -4.95 -0.14 -12.44
CA SER A 131 -5.55 -0.51 -11.15
C SER A 131 -4.78 0.09 -9.96
N LEU A 132 -3.46 0.30 -10.09
CA LEU A 132 -2.67 0.97 -9.05
C LEU A 132 -3.11 2.43 -8.86
N ASP A 133 -3.37 3.15 -9.95
CA ASP A 133 -3.82 4.55 -9.89
C ASP A 133 -5.27 4.64 -9.37
N ASP A 134 -6.15 3.77 -9.86
CA ASP A 134 -7.54 3.64 -9.38
C ASP A 134 -7.59 3.41 -7.86
N ARG A 135 -6.75 2.51 -7.36
CA ARG A 135 -6.59 2.24 -5.92
C ARG A 135 -6.00 3.43 -5.17
N ALA A 136 -5.03 4.13 -5.76
CA ALA A 136 -4.44 5.33 -5.16
C ALA A 136 -5.50 6.43 -4.97
N LEU A 137 -6.41 6.63 -5.93
CA LEU A 137 -7.53 7.56 -5.82
C LEU A 137 -8.45 7.23 -4.63
N VAL A 138 -8.84 5.95 -4.48
CA VAL A 138 -9.69 5.49 -3.37
C VAL A 138 -9.00 5.71 -2.02
N ARG A 139 -7.71 5.36 -1.92
CA ARG A 139 -6.90 5.57 -0.71
C ARG A 139 -6.72 7.05 -0.39
N HIS A 140 -6.50 7.88 -1.39
CA HIS A 140 -6.34 9.32 -1.22
C HIS A 140 -7.58 9.96 -0.59
N ARG A 141 -8.79 9.50 -0.95
CA ARG A 141 -10.02 9.91 -0.27
C ARG A 141 -9.97 9.64 1.24
N ALA A 142 -9.55 8.44 1.64
CA ALA A 142 -9.46 8.08 3.06
C ALA A 142 -8.44 8.97 3.80
N THR A 143 -7.31 9.29 3.15
CA THR A 143 -6.32 10.24 3.66
C THR A 143 -6.93 11.63 3.88
N ILE A 144 -7.66 12.18 2.90
CA ILE A 144 -8.35 13.48 3.03
C ILE A 144 -9.32 13.47 4.21
N VAL A 145 -10.11 12.40 4.36
CA VAL A 145 -11.07 12.27 5.48
C VAL A 145 -10.33 12.26 6.82
N LYS A 146 -9.23 11.52 6.93
CA LYS A 146 -8.40 11.47 8.15
C LYS A 146 -7.80 12.83 8.48
N LEU A 147 -7.21 13.52 7.50
CA LEU A 147 -6.63 14.85 7.67
C LEU A 147 -7.70 15.86 8.11
N SER A 148 -8.84 15.89 7.42
CA SER A 148 -9.98 16.74 7.79
C SER A 148 -10.46 16.47 9.23
N GLY A 149 -10.56 15.19 9.63
CA GLY A 149 -10.91 14.81 11.00
C GLY A 149 -9.92 15.32 12.05
N GLY A 150 -8.62 15.23 11.75
CA GLY A 150 -7.57 15.77 12.63
C GLY A 150 -7.67 17.27 12.83
N ILE A 151 -7.89 18.04 11.76
CA ILE A 151 -8.04 19.50 11.82
C ILE A 151 -9.30 19.88 12.60
N LYS A 152 -10.41 19.19 12.34
CA LYS A 152 -11.67 19.36 13.10
C LYS A 152 -11.47 19.13 14.60
N SER A 153 -10.70 18.11 14.97
CA SER A 153 -10.35 17.84 16.36
C SER A 153 -9.50 18.95 16.97
N ARG A 154 -8.53 19.49 16.21
CA ARG A 154 -7.69 20.61 16.65
C ARG A 154 -8.51 21.88 16.90
N ILE A 155 -9.47 22.20 16.03
CA ILE A 155 -10.41 23.31 16.25
C ILE A 155 -11.17 23.10 17.55
N LYS A 156 -11.77 21.92 17.76
CA LYS A 156 -12.50 21.64 19.01
C LYS A 156 -11.64 21.83 20.26
N HIS A 157 -10.40 21.34 20.22
CA HIS A 157 -9.46 21.50 21.32
C HIS A 157 -9.06 22.97 21.53
N LEU A 158 -8.83 23.72 20.45
CA LEU A 158 -8.55 25.16 20.51
C LEU A 158 -9.70 25.92 21.16
N LEU A 159 -10.95 25.65 20.77
CA LEU A 159 -12.14 26.27 21.37
C LEU A 159 -12.25 25.95 22.86
N TYR A 160 -12.06 24.69 23.24
CA TYR A 160 -12.07 24.25 24.64
C TYR A 160 -11.01 24.96 25.48
N ASN A 161 -9.77 25.03 24.99
CA ASN A 161 -8.66 25.68 25.70
C ASN A 161 -8.85 27.20 25.85
N ASN A 162 -9.67 27.82 24.98
CA ASN A 162 -10.01 29.23 25.06
C ASN A 162 -11.31 29.49 25.85
N GLY A 163 -11.92 28.46 26.45
CA GLY A 163 -13.15 28.60 27.23
C GLY A 163 -14.38 28.97 26.38
N VAL A 164 -14.38 28.64 25.09
CA VAL A 164 -15.50 28.98 24.20
C VAL A 164 -16.70 28.09 24.51
N GLU A 165 -17.78 28.70 24.97
CA GLU A 165 -19.07 28.03 25.12
C GLU A 165 -19.77 27.86 23.77
N TYR A 166 -20.36 26.69 23.58
CA TYR A 166 -21.11 26.39 22.36
C TYR A 166 -22.54 26.92 22.52
N PRO A 167 -23.13 27.54 21.49
CA PRO A 167 -24.57 27.71 21.42
C PRO A 167 -25.32 26.39 21.64
N GLU A 168 -26.49 26.43 22.27
CA GLU A 168 -27.28 25.24 22.62
C GLU A 168 -27.56 24.34 21.41
N GLU A 169 -27.76 24.96 20.25
CA GLU A 169 -27.93 24.28 18.97
C GLU A 169 -26.78 23.38 18.52
N TYR A 170 -25.59 23.57 19.08
CA TYR A 170 -24.39 22.79 18.81
C TYR A 170 -23.97 21.88 19.97
N PHE A 171 -24.76 21.78 21.05
CA PHE A 171 -24.53 20.76 22.08
C PHE A 171 -24.69 19.34 21.49
N ARG A 172 -25.55 19.18 20.48
CA ARG A 172 -25.65 17.94 19.71
C ARG A 172 -24.61 17.91 18.59
N SER A 173 -23.85 16.81 18.53
CA SER A 173 -22.74 16.63 17.59
C SER A 173 -23.16 16.62 16.10
N ASN A 174 -24.42 16.31 15.80
CA ASN A 174 -24.95 16.22 14.43
C ASN A 174 -25.02 17.58 13.70
N ARG A 175 -24.97 18.70 14.43
CA ARG A 175 -24.97 20.06 13.87
C ARG A 175 -23.57 20.62 13.63
N HIS A 176 -22.52 19.93 14.11
CA HIS A 176 -21.14 20.36 13.92
C HIS A 176 -20.72 20.26 12.44
N TRP A 177 -19.88 21.18 11.99
CA TRP A 177 -19.33 21.24 10.62
C TRP A 177 -20.36 21.47 9.50
N THR A 178 -21.61 21.78 9.87
CA THR A 178 -22.62 22.32 8.97
C THR A 178 -22.19 23.70 8.46
N ARG A 179 -22.88 24.24 7.46
CA ARG A 179 -22.62 25.61 6.99
C ARG A 179 -22.77 26.61 8.14
N CYS A 180 -23.86 26.50 8.91
CA CYS A 180 -24.12 27.36 10.06
C CYS A 180 -23.00 27.28 11.11
N PHE A 181 -22.53 26.07 11.44
CA PHE A 181 -21.41 25.92 12.38
C PHE A 181 -20.13 26.59 11.89
N ILE A 182 -19.81 26.47 10.59
CA ILE A 182 -18.64 27.16 10.03
C ILE A 182 -18.83 28.68 10.07
N THR A 183 -20.01 29.19 9.74
CA THR A 183 -20.33 30.62 9.83
C THR A 183 -20.20 31.13 11.26
N TRP A 184 -20.67 30.37 12.25
CA TRP A 184 -20.50 30.66 13.67
C TRP A 184 -19.01 30.70 14.08
N LEU A 185 -18.23 29.70 13.65
CA LEU A 185 -16.78 29.71 13.86
C LEU A 185 -16.12 30.97 13.28
N GLN A 186 -16.56 31.43 12.12
CA GLN A 186 -15.99 32.59 11.43
C GLN A 186 -16.39 33.91 12.09
N ASN A 187 -17.65 34.08 12.48
CA ASN A 187 -18.19 35.39 12.82
C ASN A 187 -18.34 35.62 14.34
N ASP A 188 -18.70 34.57 15.08
CA ASP A 188 -19.22 34.71 16.44
C ASP A 188 -18.21 34.24 17.50
N VAL A 189 -17.35 33.27 17.16
CA VAL A 189 -16.32 32.79 18.09
C VAL A 189 -15.34 33.91 18.45
N ARG A 190 -15.10 34.07 19.74
CA ARG A 190 -14.04 34.91 20.31
C ARG A 190 -13.13 34.02 21.14
N LEU A 191 -11.83 34.17 20.94
CA LEU A 191 -10.81 33.46 21.70
C LEU A 191 -10.25 34.38 22.79
N LEU A 192 -9.37 33.87 23.64
CA LEU A 192 -8.65 34.71 24.61
C LEU A 192 -7.79 35.78 23.94
N SER A 193 -7.31 35.50 22.72
CA SER A 193 -6.65 36.49 21.85
C SER A 193 -7.61 36.95 20.76
N ASP A 194 -7.74 38.27 20.61
CA ASP A 194 -8.60 38.89 19.58
C ASP A 194 -8.11 38.62 18.15
N THR A 195 -6.82 38.31 17.96
CA THR A 195 -6.24 38.11 16.63
C THR A 195 -6.73 36.84 15.94
N ARG A 196 -7.11 35.79 16.70
CA ARG A 196 -7.70 34.51 16.26
C ARG A 196 -7.04 33.83 15.04
N VAL A 197 -5.79 34.17 14.72
CA VAL A 197 -5.08 33.74 13.50
C VAL A 197 -5.07 32.22 13.34
N SER A 198 -4.79 31.50 14.43
CA SER A 198 -4.74 30.03 14.42
C SER A 198 -6.08 29.39 14.10
N LEU A 199 -7.19 29.94 14.62
CA LEU A 199 -8.53 29.46 14.32
C LEU A 199 -8.88 29.69 12.84
N ASP A 200 -8.58 30.87 12.31
CA ASP A 200 -8.91 31.21 10.93
C ASP A 200 -8.15 30.36 9.91
N LEU A 201 -6.86 30.09 10.17
CA LEU A 201 -6.07 29.14 9.38
C LEU A 201 -6.69 27.73 9.42
N LEU A 202 -7.07 27.24 10.60
CA LEU A 202 -7.69 25.91 10.73
C LEU A 202 -9.05 25.84 10.02
N ILE A 203 -9.87 26.90 10.08
CA ILE A 203 -11.16 26.97 9.36
C ILE A 203 -10.90 26.91 7.84
N ALA A 204 -9.94 27.67 7.34
CA ALA A 204 -9.56 27.66 5.93
C ALA A 204 -9.11 26.26 5.48
N GLU A 205 -8.30 25.56 6.29
CA GLU A 205 -7.91 24.18 6.01
C GLU A 205 -9.11 23.22 5.95
N VAL A 206 -10.07 23.33 6.89
CA VAL A 206 -11.28 22.49 6.86
C VAL A 206 -12.08 22.72 5.57
N LEU A 207 -12.22 23.98 5.15
CA LEU A 207 -12.92 24.34 3.92
C LEU A 207 -12.18 23.80 2.69
N HIS A 208 -10.86 23.94 2.64
CA HIS A 208 -10.02 23.37 1.58
C HIS A 208 -10.22 21.85 1.46
N TYR A 209 -10.10 21.10 2.55
CA TYR A 209 -10.28 19.64 2.52
C TYR A 209 -11.73 19.23 2.18
N ARG A 210 -12.73 20.07 2.51
CA ARG A 210 -14.12 19.84 2.10
C ARG A 210 -14.28 19.90 0.57
N GLU A 211 -13.64 20.87 -0.08
CA GLU A 211 -13.62 20.99 -1.54
C GLU A 211 -12.85 19.83 -2.19
N ARG A 212 -11.67 19.49 -1.68
CA ARG A 212 -10.88 18.35 -2.16
C ARG A 212 -11.66 17.03 -2.04
N LEU A 213 -12.38 16.83 -0.94
CA LEU A 213 -13.22 15.65 -0.76
C LEU A 213 -14.37 15.60 -1.78
N LEU A 214 -14.96 16.74 -2.14
CA LEU A 214 -15.99 16.81 -3.17
C LEU A 214 -15.42 16.43 -4.55
N ASP A 215 -14.25 16.94 -4.92
CA ASP A 215 -13.56 16.61 -6.17
C ASP A 215 -13.25 15.11 -6.26
N VAL A 216 -12.62 14.55 -5.23
CA VAL A 216 -12.28 13.12 -5.20
C VAL A 216 -13.54 12.24 -5.24
N ASN A 217 -14.63 12.64 -4.57
CA ASN A 217 -15.90 11.91 -4.67
C ASN A 217 -16.50 11.95 -6.09
N ARG A 218 -16.35 13.06 -6.83
CA ARG A 218 -16.79 13.14 -8.23
C ARG A 218 -15.98 12.19 -9.11
N ARG A 219 -14.66 12.19 -8.97
CA ARG A 219 -13.75 11.29 -9.69
C ARG A 219 -14.05 9.83 -9.40
N LEU A 220 -14.27 9.47 -8.13
CA LEU A 220 -14.65 8.11 -7.75
C LEU A 220 -15.99 7.66 -8.33
N ARG A 221 -16.99 8.56 -8.42
CA ARG A 221 -18.25 8.24 -9.09
C ARG A 221 -18.08 8.04 -10.59
N SER A 222 -17.21 8.82 -11.22
CA SER A 222 -16.87 8.62 -12.63
C SER A 222 -16.20 7.27 -12.85
N LEU A 223 -15.22 6.94 -11.98
CA LEU A 223 -14.52 5.67 -12.02
C LEU A 223 -15.44 4.48 -11.79
N ALA A 224 -16.37 4.59 -10.84
CA ALA A 224 -17.37 3.55 -10.57
C ALA A 224 -18.29 3.26 -11.77
N ARG A 225 -18.42 4.20 -12.71
CA ARG A 225 -19.24 4.08 -13.91
C ARG A 225 -18.45 3.70 -15.16
N SER A 226 -17.13 3.51 -15.04
CA SER A 226 -16.32 3.05 -16.18
C SER A 226 -16.63 1.60 -16.50
N ASP A 227 -16.38 1.19 -17.75
CA ASP A 227 -16.61 -0.19 -18.20
C ASP A 227 -15.90 -1.23 -17.33
N ARG A 228 -14.75 -0.87 -16.75
CA ARG A 228 -13.98 -1.72 -15.84
C ARG A 228 -14.74 -2.08 -14.56
N TYR A 229 -15.55 -1.17 -14.03
CA TYR A 229 -16.12 -1.30 -12.69
C TYR A 229 -17.66 -1.30 -12.65
N ALA A 230 -18.34 -0.75 -13.66
CA ALA A 230 -19.78 -0.46 -13.61
C ALA A 230 -20.64 -1.67 -13.22
N GLU A 231 -20.42 -2.83 -13.84
CA GLU A 231 -21.17 -4.05 -13.56
C GLU A 231 -20.96 -4.52 -12.11
N LYS A 232 -19.70 -4.77 -11.71
CA LYS A 232 -19.37 -5.23 -10.36
C LYS A 232 -19.75 -4.23 -9.28
N TYR A 233 -19.66 -2.93 -9.58
CA TYR A 233 -20.12 -1.86 -8.71
C TYR A 233 -21.63 -1.92 -8.48
N GLY A 234 -22.43 -2.11 -9.55
CA GLY A 234 -23.88 -2.26 -9.45
C GLY A 234 -24.29 -3.44 -8.56
N ILE A 235 -23.61 -4.58 -8.72
CA ILE A 235 -23.82 -5.78 -7.88
C ILE A 235 -23.52 -5.46 -6.41
N LEU A 236 -22.37 -4.85 -6.12
CA LEU A 236 -21.99 -4.51 -4.74
C LEU A 236 -22.96 -3.50 -4.09
N MET A 237 -23.43 -2.52 -4.85
CA MET A 237 -24.39 -1.52 -4.37
C MET A 237 -25.78 -2.12 -4.04
N SER A 238 -26.11 -3.30 -4.56
CA SER A 238 -27.35 -4.01 -4.21
C SER A 238 -27.33 -4.60 -2.79
N VAL A 239 -26.14 -4.76 -2.20
CA VAL A 239 -25.97 -5.34 -0.87
C VAL A 239 -26.30 -4.30 0.21
N PRO A 240 -27.26 -4.55 1.12
CA PRO A 240 -27.62 -3.60 2.16
C PRO A 240 -26.41 -3.20 3.04
N GLY A 241 -26.09 -1.90 3.06
CA GLY A 241 -24.97 -1.37 3.85
C GLY A 241 -23.66 -1.21 3.08
N ILE A 242 -23.56 -1.68 1.84
CA ILE A 242 -22.44 -1.36 0.97
C ILE A 242 -22.73 -0.06 0.24
N GLY A 243 -22.05 1.01 0.65
CA GLY A 243 -22.08 2.30 -0.04
C GLY A 243 -20.96 2.43 -1.08
N SER A 244 -21.05 3.44 -1.95
CA SER A 244 -20.12 3.65 -3.06
C SER A 244 -18.64 3.65 -2.67
N THR A 245 -18.30 4.16 -1.48
CA THR A 245 -16.90 4.18 -1.01
C THR A 245 -16.41 2.77 -0.74
N ILE A 246 -17.23 1.96 -0.06
CA ILE A 246 -16.88 0.57 0.30
C ILE A 246 -16.81 -0.27 -0.96
N ALA A 247 -17.80 -0.14 -1.86
CA ALA A 247 -17.82 -0.84 -3.14
C ALA A 247 -16.54 -0.59 -3.94
N MET A 248 -16.17 0.67 -4.18
CA MET A 248 -14.94 0.99 -4.91
C MET A 248 -13.67 0.57 -4.17
N SER A 249 -13.68 0.58 -2.85
CA SER A 249 -12.53 0.08 -2.08
C SER A 249 -12.36 -1.42 -2.25
N LEU A 250 -13.45 -2.19 -2.19
CA LEU A 250 -13.40 -3.62 -2.45
C LEU A 250 -12.91 -3.91 -3.86
N LEU A 251 -13.49 -3.27 -4.88
CA LEU A 251 -13.11 -3.49 -6.28
C LEU A 251 -11.64 -3.18 -6.55
N THR A 252 -11.13 -2.05 -6.05
CA THR A 252 -9.74 -1.61 -6.34
C THR A 252 -8.69 -2.32 -5.50
N GLU A 253 -9.02 -2.80 -4.28
CA GLU A 253 -8.07 -3.52 -3.44
C GLU A 253 -8.01 -5.02 -3.78
N ILE A 254 -9.15 -5.62 -4.11
CA ILE A 254 -9.26 -7.03 -4.52
C ILE A 254 -8.69 -7.20 -5.93
N ASP A 255 -9.14 -6.34 -6.86
CA ASP A 255 -8.88 -6.40 -8.30
C ASP A 255 -9.43 -7.70 -8.93
N ASP A 256 -8.70 -8.80 -8.78
CA ASP A 256 -9.14 -10.15 -9.12
C ASP A 256 -9.50 -10.94 -7.85
N ILE A 257 -10.71 -11.49 -7.80
CA ILE A 257 -11.15 -12.36 -6.69
C ILE A 257 -10.55 -13.77 -6.80
N GLY A 258 -10.20 -14.22 -8.00
CA GLY A 258 -9.64 -15.54 -8.27
C GLY A 258 -8.27 -15.77 -7.63
N ARG A 259 -7.58 -14.71 -7.22
CA ARG A 259 -6.32 -14.78 -6.46
C ARG A 259 -6.47 -15.42 -5.06
N PHE A 260 -7.68 -15.52 -4.54
CA PHE A 260 -7.94 -16.12 -3.24
C PHE A 260 -8.40 -17.57 -3.42
N SER A 261 -7.59 -18.51 -2.93
CA SER A 261 -7.88 -19.94 -3.00
C SER A 261 -9.14 -20.35 -2.24
N ASN A 262 -9.50 -19.61 -1.18
CA ASN A 262 -10.67 -19.90 -0.36
C ASN A 262 -11.15 -18.65 0.42
N GLN A 263 -12.35 -18.77 0.99
CA GLN A 263 -13.00 -17.72 1.77
C GLN A 263 -12.20 -17.30 3.01
N ARG A 264 -11.46 -18.21 3.65
CA ARG A 264 -10.64 -17.90 4.83
C ARG A 264 -9.47 -16.99 4.47
N GLN A 265 -8.83 -17.23 3.32
CA GLN A 265 -7.77 -16.36 2.81
C GLN A 265 -8.31 -14.97 2.48
N PHE A 266 -9.51 -14.90 1.88
CA PHE A 266 -10.19 -13.64 1.62
C PHE A 266 -10.56 -12.89 2.91
N ALA A 267 -11.14 -13.56 3.90
CA ALA A 267 -11.48 -12.97 5.18
C ALA A 267 -10.23 -12.48 5.95
N SER A 268 -9.12 -13.22 5.87
CA SER A 268 -7.83 -12.81 6.43
C SER A 268 -7.30 -11.54 5.75
N PHE A 269 -7.40 -11.45 4.42
CA PHE A 269 -7.05 -10.23 3.67
C PHE A 269 -7.89 -9.01 4.07
N LEU A 270 -9.19 -9.21 4.34
CA LEU A 270 -10.07 -8.16 4.85
C LEU A 270 -9.78 -7.76 6.31
N GLY A 271 -8.89 -8.48 7.02
CA GLY A 271 -8.61 -8.27 8.43
C GLY A 271 -9.73 -8.76 9.37
N LEU A 272 -10.63 -9.59 8.87
CA LEU A 272 -11.79 -10.11 9.63
C LEU A 272 -11.46 -11.38 10.43
N VAL A 273 -10.28 -11.97 10.20
CA VAL A 273 -9.82 -13.16 10.93
C VAL A 273 -8.90 -12.72 12.06
N PRO A 274 -9.27 -12.93 13.34
CA PRO A 274 -8.40 -12.66 14.47
C PRO A 274 -7.16 -13.55 14.42
N MET A 275 -6.02 -13.03 14.89
CA MET A 275 -4.80 -13.81 14.96
C MET A 275 -4.93 -14.79 16.14
N MET A 276 -4.95 -16.09 15.84
CA MET A 276 -4.92 -17.15 16.86
C MET A 276 -3.49 -17.69 16.95
N SER A 277 -2.85 -17.47 18.08
CA SER A 277 -1.64 -18.21 18.47
C SER A 277 -2.04 -19.21 19.54
N SER A 278 -1.98 -20.50 19.20
CA SER A 278 -2.15 -21.59 20.16
C SER A 278 -0.76 -22.13 20.52
N SER A 279 -0.42 -22.07 21.80
CA SER A 279 0.75 -22.76 22.36
C SER A 279 0.29 -23.62 23.53
N GLY A 280 0.25 -24.94 23.32
CA GLY A 280 -0.06 -25.94 24.35
C GLY A 280 -1.47 -25.82 24.92
N ASP A 281 -1.61 -25.13 26.05
CA ASP A 281 -2.82 -25.08 26.88
C ASP A 281 -3.43 -23.66 27.04
N LYS A 282 -2.98 -22.68 26.26
CA LYS A 282 -3.53 -21.31 26.29
C LYS A 282 -3.88 -20.82 24.89
N GLU A 283 -5.17 -20.58 24.67
CA GLU A 283 -5.64 -19.84 23.51
C GLU A 283 -5.50 -18.34 23.76
N TYR A 284 -4.63 -17.68 22.98
CA TYR A 284 -4.57 -16.23 22.93
C TYR A 284 -5.25 -15.77 21.63
N VAL A 285 -6.40 -15.13 21.76
CA VAL A 285 -7.09 -14.46 20.65
C VAL A 285 -6.56 -13.03 20.61
N GLY A 286 -5.62 -12.75 19.72
CA GLY A 286 -5.13 -11.39 19.50
C GLY A 286 -6.18 -10.53 18.81
N GLU A 287 -6.30 -9.25 19.19
CA GLU A 287 -7.31 -8.34 18.65
C GLU A 287 -7.13 -7.98 17.17
N LYS A 288 -5.90 -8.08 16.62
CA LYS A 288 -5.55 -7.51 15.31
C LYS A 288 -4.56 -8.37 14.53
N THR A 289 -4.86 -8.60 13.26
CA THR A 289 -3.85 -9.00 12.27
C THR A 289 -2.99 -7.78 11.92
N PHE A 290 -1.65 -7.88 12.01
CA PHE A 290 -0.72 -6.82 11.56
C PHE A 290 -0.87 -6.46 10.07
N ARG A 291 -1.62 -7.29 9.31
CA ARG A 291 -2.02 -7.08 7.91
C ARG A 291 -3.38 -6.37 7.80
N CYS A 292 -3.58 -5.27 8.52
CA CYS A 292 -4.82 -4.48 8.37
C CYS A 292 -4.85 -3.80 7.00
N SER A 293 -5.59 -4.39 6.06
CA SER A 293 -6.00 -3.70 4.83
C SER A 293 -6.83 -2.46 5.19
N ILE A 294 -6.71 -1.39 4.40
CA ILE A 294 -7.56 -0.19 4.52
C ILE A 294 -9.06 -0.53 4.53
N LEU A 295 -9.41 -1.68 3.95
CA LEU A 295 -10.74 -2.27 3.94
C LEU A 295 -11.31 -2.49 5.35
N TYR A 296 -10.49 -2.94 6.32
CA TYR A 296 -10.97 -3.17 7.69
C TYR A 296 -11.44 -1.87 8.35
N GLN A 297 -10.68 -0.79 8.20
CA GLN A 297 -11.05 0.53 8.73
C GLN A 297 -12.31 1.10 8.04
N LEU A 298 -12.44 0.89 6.73
CA LEU A 298 -13.60 1.33 5.96
C LEU A 298 -14.86 0.53 6.31
N ILE A 299 -14.74 -0.78 6.52
CA ILE A 299 -15.83 -1.66 6.94
C ILE A 299 -16.30 -1.27 8.35
N ILE A 300 -15.40 -1.12 9.33
CA ILE A 300 -15.78 -0.74 10.69
C ILE A 300 -16.40 0.66 10.77
N SER A 301 -15.84 1.63 10.05
CA SER A 301 -16.39 2.99 10.04
C SER A 301 -17.79 3.05 9.41
N SER A 302 -18.08 2.19 8.43
CA SER A 302 -19.42 2.07 7.85
C SER A 302 -20.44 1.40 8.78
N LEU A 303 -20.02 0.41 9.58
CA LEU A 303 -20.87 -0.25 10.56
C LEU A 303 -21.20 0.67 11.75
N ARG A 304 -20.29 1.58 12.12
CA ARG A 304 -20.53 2.59 13.17
C ARG A 304 -21.52 3.69 12.76
N LEU A 305 -21.74 3.91 11.46
CA LEU A 305 -22.69 4.93 10.96
C LEU A 305 -24.15 4.44 10.93
N LYS A 306 -24.43 3.19 11.30
CA LYS A 306 -25.78 2.60 11.36
C LYS A 306 -26.30 2.36 12.79
N ARG A 307 -25.66 2.93 13.82
CA ARG A 307 -26.17 2.95 15.20
C ARG A 307 -26.56 4.36 15.60
#